data_AF-A0A257S1N9-F1
#
_entry.id   AF-A0A257S1N9-F1
#
_cell.length_a   1.000
_cell.length_b   1.000
_cell.length_c   1.000
_cell.angle_alpha   90.00
_cell.angle_beta   90.00
_cell.angle_gamma   90.00
#
_symmetry.space_group_name_H-M   'P 1'
#
loop_
_entity.id
_entity.type
_entity.pdbx_description
1 polymer ?
#
loop_
_entity_poly.entity_id
_entity_poly.type
_entity_poly.pdbx_seq_one_letter_code
_entity_poly.pdbx_strand_id
1 'polypeptide(L)'
;MYVAVKGGERAIDAAHRWMADERRGDPALPEITTAQIAAQLGRAVDRVMAEGALYDRDLAARAIRQAQGDLIEAAFLLRACRATLPRLVDSEPVDTGAMRAKRRISAVFKDLPGGQRLGPTMDYTHRLLDPDAADPAAGHSAPPDLDPPEPTPQAQATPTSLPRVMAMLGADALIEPDGEALMQPDGEALIQPDGNPPPPADLTMAPLGFPAPRALRLQALARGDEGFL
;
A
#
# COMPACT_ATOMS: atom_id res chain seq x y z
N MET A 1 1.48 11.27 56.41
CA MET A 1 1.70 9.87 56.00
C MET A 1 1.01 9.69 54.65
N TYR A 2 1.75 9.38 53.57
CA TYR A 2 1.15 9.08 52.27
C TYR A 2 0.90 7.58 52.17
N VAL A 3 -0.26 7.19 51.65
CA VAL A 3 -0.69 5.79 51.48
C VAL A 3 -1.01 5.57 50.01
N ALA A 4 -0.55 4.45 49.44
CA ALA A 4 -0.84 4.11 48.06
C ALA A 4 -2.34 3.88 47.86
N VAL A 5 -2.95 4.58 46.90
CA VAL A 5 -4.35 4.41 46.49
C VAL A 5 -4.42 3.91 45.06
N LYS A 6 -5.40 3.06 44.76
CA LYS A 6 -5.65 2.62 43.38
C LYS A 6 -6.45 3.70 42.64
N GLY A 7 -5.92 4.16 41.51
CA GLY A 7 -6.60 5.13 40.63
C GLY A 7 -6.31 4.96 39.14
N GLY A 8 -5.38 4.07 38.76
CA GLY A 8 -4.91 3.92 37.38
C GLY A 8 -6.01 3.55 36.39
N GLU A 9 -6.82 2.54 36.70
CA GLU A 9 -7.92 2.09 35.83
C GLU A 9 -8.93 3.22 35.55
N ARG A 10 -9.36 3.92 36.60
CA ARG A 10 -10.27 5.08 36.46
C ARG A 10 -9.65 6.21 35.61
N ALA A 11 -8.34 6.43 35.72
CA ALA A 11 -7.65 7.42 34.92
C ALA A 11 -7.56 7.01 33.45
N ILE A 12 -7.30 5.72 33.19
CA ILE A 12 -7.27 5.15 31.83
C ILE A 12 -8.66 5.26 31.18
N ASP A 13 -9.73 4.89 31.89
CA ASP A 13 -11.10 5.00 31.36
C ASP A 13 -11.49 6.45 31.06
N ALA A 14 -11.10 7.38 31.94
CA ALA A 14 -11.32 8.80 31.70
C ALA A 14 -10.56 9.30 30.47
N ALA A 15 -9.31 8.89 30.29
CA ALA A 15 -8.51 9.23 29.13
C ALA A 15 -9.09 8.64 27.82
N HIS A 16 -9.58 7.39 27.84
CA HIS A 16 -10.24 6.79 26.68
C HIS A 16 -11.53 7.50 26.29
N ARG A 17 -12.35 7.90 27.28
CA ARG A 17 -13.57 8.70 27.02
C ARG A 17 -13.22 10.05 26.41
N TRP A 18 -12.24 10.74 26.99
CA TRP A 18 -11.78 12.02 26.43
C TRP A 18 -11.26 11.83 24.99
N MET A 19 -10.43 10.83 24.72
CA MET A 19 -9.97 10.56 23.36
C MET A 19 -11.13 10.24 22.39
N ALA A 20 -12.19 9.57 22.85
CA ALA A 20 -13.38 9.36 22.04
C ALA A 20 -14.14 10.67 21.72
N ASP A 21 -14.21 11.60 22.68
CA ASP A 21 -14.81 12.92 22.49
C ASP A 21 -13.98 13.78 21.51
N GLU A 22 -12.65 13.79 21.65
CA GLU A 22 -11.72 14.44 20.71
C GLU A 22 -11.84 13.84 19.30
N ARG A 23 -11.99 12.52 19.20
CA ARG A 23 -12.21 11.84 17.91
C ARG A 23 -13.53 12.24 17.28
N ARG A 24 -14.59 12.43 18.08
CA ARG A 24 -15.87 12.89 17.54
C ARG A 24 -15.78 14.34 17.06
N GLY A 25 -15.05 15.21 17.77
CA GLY A 25 -15.00 16.64 17.47
C GLY A 25 -16.36 17.32 17.62
N ASP A 26 -16.60 18.41 16.89
CA ASP A 26 -17.84 19.18 16.97
C ASP A 26 -19.07 18.36 16.51
N PRO A 27 -20.07 18.13 17.38
CA PRO A 27 -21.30 17.43 17.01
C PRO A 27 -22.14 18.12 15.92
N ALA A 28 -21.95 19.42 15.70
CA ALA A 28 -22.62 20.16 14.64
C ALA A 28 -22.11 19.78 13.23
N LEU A 29 -20.89 19.23 13.15
CA LEU A 29 -20.33 18.74 11.90
C LEU A 29 -20.76 17.28 11.64
N PRO A 30 -21.07 16.91 10.37
CA PRO A 30 -21.28 15.53 9.99
C PRO A 30 -20.05 14.67 10.32
N GLU A 31 -20.30 13.48 10.85
CA GLU A 31 -19.21 12.56 11.19
C GLU A 31 -18.57 11.98 9.92
N ILE A 32 -17.23 11.90 9.89
CA ILE A 32 -16.49 11.29 8.79
C ILE A 32 -16.78 9.79 8.75
N THR A 33 -17.30 9.32 7.62
CA THR A 33 -17.60 7.91 7.40
C THR A 33 -16.39 7.15 6.87
N THR A 34 -16.33 5.85 7.13
CA THR A 34 -15.27 4.98 6.57
C THR A 34 -15.36 4.90 5.05
N ALA A 35 -16.56 5.01 4.47
CA ALA A 35 -16.75 5.06 3.03
C ALA A 35 -16.13 6.31 2.40
N GLN A 36 -16.28 7.49 3.04
CA GLN A 36 -15.60 8.72 2.60
C GLN A 36 -14.07 8.57 2.65
N ILE A 37 -13.53 8.03 3.74
CA ILE A 37 -12.09 7.77 3.87
C ILE A 37 -11.60 6.81 2.78
N ALA A 38 -12.28 5.68 2.60
CA ALA A 38 -11.92 4.67 1.61
C ALA A 38 -11.96 5.21 0.16
N ALA A 39 -12.88 6.13 -0.15
CA ALA A 39 -13.06 6.68 -1.48
C ALA A 39 -12.19 7.91 -1.77
N GLN A 40 -12.01 8.80 -0.79
CA GLN A 40 -11.42 10.14 -0.98
C GLN A 40 -9.98 10.23 -0.45
N LEU A 41 -9.62 9.43 0.56
CA LEU A 41 -8.28 9.42 1.17
C LEU A 41 -7.49 8.17 0.76
N GLY A 42 -7.63 7.75 -0.51
CA GLY A 42 -7.10 6.48 -1.01
C GLY A 42 -5.60 6.28 -0.77
N ARG A 43 -4.78 7.33 -0.85
CA ARG A 43 -3.33 7.24 -0.61
C ARG A 43 -2.99 6.89 0.85
N ALA A 44 -3.74 7.44 1.81
CA ALA A 44 -3.58 7.10 3.22
C ALA A 44 -4.00 5.65 3.49
N VAL A 45 -5.10 5.22 2.86
CA VAL A 45 -5.58 3.83 2.92
C VAL A 45 -4.53 2.87 2.35
N ASP A 46 -3.93 3.19 1.22
CA ASP A 46 -2.89 2.37 0.58
C ASP A 46 -1.65 2.23 1.49
N ARG A 47 -1.19 3.32 2.12
CA ARG A 47 -0.09 3.30 3.09
C ARG A 47 -0.40 2.41 4.30
N VAL A 48 -1.58 2.59 4.91
CA VAL A 48 -2.00 1.79 6.07
C VAL A 48 -2.13 0.31 5.73
N MET A 49 -2.64 -0.05 4.54
CA MET A 49 -2.69 -1.45 4.09
C MET A 49 -1.29 -2.05 3.90
N ALA A 50 -0.37 -1.29 3.28
CA ALA A 50 1.01 -1.73 3.03
C ALA A 50 1.76 -1.97 4.35
N GLU A 51 1.85 -0.95 5.20
CA GLU A 51 2.55 -1.05 6.48
C GLU A 51 1.85 -2.05 7.41
N GLY A 52 0.51 -2.00 7.51
CA GLY A 52 -0.30 -2.93 8.31
C GLY A 52 -0.24 -4.40 7.85
N ALA A 53 0.30 -4.66 6.65
CA ALA A 53 0.45 -5.98 6.05
C ALA A 53 -0.88 -6.73 5.84
N LEU A 54 -1.96 -5.99 5.59
CA LEU A 54 -3.31 -6.53 5.37
C LEU A 54 -4.00 -5.71 4.29
N TYR A 55 -4.30 -6.37 3.16
CA TYR A 55 -5.01 -5.75 2.05
C TYR A 55 -6.53 -5.81 2.29
N ASP A 56 -7.07 -4.78 2.95
CA ASP A 56 -8.50 -4.55 3.11
C ASP A 56 -8.76 -3.04 3.27
N ARG A 57 -9.41 -2.44 2.27
CA ARG A 57 -9.64 -0.97 2.24
C ARG A 57 -10.60 -0.51 3.33
N ASP A 58 -11.58 -1.33 3.70
CA ASP A 58 -12.59 -0.97 4.69
C ASP A 58 -12.00 -1.06 6.11
N LEU A 59 -11.21 -2.09 6.40
CA LEU A 59 -10.48 -2.20 7.67
C LEU A 59 -9.43 -1.10 7.82
N ALA A 60 -8.69 -0.78 6.75
CA ALA A 60 -7.75 0.34 6.77
C ALA A 60 -8.46 1.68 7.00
N ALA A 61 -9.60 1.94 6.33
CA ALA A 61 -10.39 3.14 6.57
C ALA A 61 -10.96 3.22 8.00
N ARG A 62 -11.37 2.08 8.59
CA ARG A 62 -11.77 1.99 10.01
C ARG A 62 -10.61 2.33 10.94
N ALA A 63 -9.42 1.77 10.69
CA ALA A 63 -8.23 2.04 11.48
C ALA A 63 -7.83 3.53 11.41
N ILE A 64 -7.85 4.14 10.22
CA ILE A 64 -7.59 5.57 10.03
C ILE A 64 -8.57 6.43 10.82
N ARG A 65 -9.88 6.12 10.74
CA ARG A 65 -10.91 6.82 11.50
C ARG A 65 -10.69 6.68 13.01
N GLN A 66 -10.40 5.46 13.47
CA GLN A 66 -10.18 5.17 14.89
C GLN A 66 -8.95 5.92 15.43
N ALA A 67 -7.90 6.03 14.63
CA ALA A 67 -6.64 6.71 14.94
C ALA A 67 -6.67 8.23 14.65
N GLN A 68 -7.83 8.82 14.33
CA GLN A 68 -7.97 10.25 14.02
C GLN A 68 -7.02 10.74 12.90
N GLY A 69 -6.69 9.86 11.95
CA GLY A 69 -5.76 10.17 10.86
C GLY A 69 -4.28 9.94 11.17
N ASP A 70 -3.91 9.51 12.39
CA ASP A 70 -2.55 9.03 12.66
C ASP A 70 -2.32 7.71 11.91
N LEU A 71 -1.49 7.76 10.86
CA LEU A 71 -1.27 6.62 9.98
C LEU A 71 -0.37 5.54 10.61
N ILE A 72 0.51 5.93 11.55
CA ILE A 72 1.37 4.99 12.26
C ILE A 72 0.51 4.15 13.21
N GLU A 73 -0.36 4.80 13.98
CA GLU A 73 -1.31 4.12 14.85
C GLU A 73 -2.33 3.31 14.04
N ALA A 74 -2.83 3.83 12.92
CA ALA A 74 -3.73 3.09 12.04
C ALA A 74 -3.08 1.82 11.48
N ALA A 75 -1.83 1.88 11.04
CA ALA A 75 -1.08 0.70 10.58
C ALA A 75 -0.87 -0.30 11.73
N PHE A 76 -0.62 0.18 12.95
CA PHE A 76 -0.50 -0.67 14.14
C PHE A 76 -1.82 -1.38 14.48
N LEU A 77 -2.95 -0.66 14.49
CA LEU A 77 -4.29 -1.21 14.68
C LEU A 77 -4.61 -2.29 13.64
N LEU A 78 -4.30 -2.02 12.36
CA LEU A 78 -4.55 -2.98 11.28
C LEU A 78 -3.68 -4.23 11.42
N ARG A 79 -2.41 -4.07 11.84
CA ARG A 79 -1.49 -5.19 12.10
C ARG A 79 -1.93 -6.02 13.31
N ALA A 80 -2.45 -5.38 14.35
CA ALA A 80 -3.05 -6.06 15.51
C ALA A 80 -4.30 -6.83 15.09
N CYS A 81 -5.16 -6.24 14.25
CA CYS A 81 -6.32 -6.92 13.68
C CYS A 81 -5.91 -8.16 12.86
N ARG A 82 -4.89 -8.06 11.99
CA ARG A 82 -4.36 -9.21 11.25
C ARG A 82 -3.98 -10.38 12.16
N ALA A 83 -3.41 -10.11 13.34
CA ALA A 83 -2.99 -11.15 14.27
C ALA A 83 -4.16 -11.94 14.90
N THR A 84 -5.39 -11.43 14.83
CA THR A 84 -6.58 -12.14 15.32
C THR A 84 -7.27 -12.98 14.23
N LEU A 85 -6.87 -12.83 12.97
CA LEU A 85 -7.47 -13.52 11.83
C LEU A 85 -6.77 -14.87 11.57
N PRO A 86 -7.52 -15.94 11.24
CA PRO A 86 -6.93 -17.20 10.84
C PRO A 86 -6.29 -17.09 9.45
N ARG A 87 -5.13 -17.75 9.25
CA ARG A 87 -4.54 -17.94 7.92
C ARG A 87 -5.25 -19.11 7.24
N LEU A 88 -6.06 -18.82 6.23
CA LEU A 88 -6.90 -19.83 5.55
C LEU A 88 -6.17 -20.53 4.41
N VAL A 89 -5.41 -19.77 3.61
CA VAL A 89 -4.80 -20.23 2.36
C VAL A 89 -3.68 -19.28 1.94
N ASP A 90 -2.72 -19.80 1.19
CA ASP A 90 -1.68 -19.04 0.51
C ASP A 90 -2.05 -18.86 -0.96
N SER A 91 -1.78 -17.68 -1.53
CA SER A 91 -2.04 -17.44 -2.94
C SER A 91 -0.96 -18.04 -3.83
N GLU A 92 -1.29 -18.24 -5.10
CA GLU A 92 -0.25 -18.39 -6.13
C GLU A 92 0.58 -17.09 -6.25
N PRO A 93 1.84 -17.16 -6.71
CA PRO A 93 2.65 -15.98 -6.99
C PRO A 93 1.95 -15.05 -7.99
N VAL A 94 1.99 -13.74 -7.72
CA VAL A 94 1.32 -12.75 -8.56
C VAL A 94 2.06 -12.58 -9.90
N ASP A 95 1.38 -12.85 -11.02
CA ASP A 95 1.89 -12.52 -12.35
C ASP A 95 1.63 -11.05 -12.69
N THR A 96 2.66 -10.22 -12.48
CA THR A 96 2.63 -8.79 -12.83
C THR A 96 2.68 -8.53 -14.34
N GLY A 97 3.04 -9.52 -15.16
CA GLY A 97 3.00 -9.43 -16.62
C GLY A 97 1.57 -9.35 -17.17
N ALA A 98 0.61 -9.98 -16.48
CA ALA A 98 -0.81 -9.93 -16.80
C ALA A 98 -1.55 -8.72 -16.19
N MET A 99 -0.83 -7.77 -15.58
CA MET A 99 -1.44 -6.63 -14.89
C MET A 99 -2.24 -5.74 -15.86
N ARG A 100 -3.50 -5.45 -15.50
CA ARG A 100 -4.28 -4.37 -16.09
C ARG A 100 -3.76 -3.02 -15.60
N ALA A 101 -2.70 -2.53 -16.23
CA ALA A 101 -2.00 -1.33 -15.79
C ALA A 101 -2.91 -0.08 -15.81
N LYS A 102 -3.02 0.60 -14.66
CA LYS A 102 -3.60 1.96 -14.56
C LYS A 102 -2.55 3.04 -14.87
N ARG A 103 -1.30 2.76 -14.52
CA ARG A 103 -0.11 3.59 -14.72
C ARG A 103 1.05 2.69 -15.14
N ARG A 104 1.88 3.16 -16.07
CA ARG A 104 3.10 2.51 -16.55
C ARG A 104 4.06 3.58 -17.02
N ILE A 105 5.17 3.75 -16.31
CA ILE A 105 6.22 4.68 -16.70
C ILE A 105 7.58 3.98 -16.71
N SER A 106 8.50 4.46 -17.53
CA SER A 106 9.92 4.06 -17.52
C SER A 106 10.79 5.28 -17.75
N ALA A 107 11.86 5.38 -16.95
CA ALA A 107 12.90 6.39 -17.15
C ALA A 107 14.05 5.89 -18.05
N VAL A 108 14.09 4.59 -18.37
CA VAL A 108 15.21 3.98 -19.13
C VAL A 108 15.11 4.32 -20.62
N PHE A 109 13.91 4.31 -21.16
CA PHE A 109 13.64 4.60 -22.56
C PHE A 109 12.67 5.76 -22.68
N LYS A 110 12.88 6.61 -23.69
CA LYS A 110 11.93 7.67 -24.04
C LYS A 110 10.56 7.07 -24.37
N ASP A 111 10.54 6.10 -25.29
CA ASP A 111 9.35 5.39 -25.75
C ASP A 111 9.48 3.88 -25.51
N LEU A 112 8.34 3.22 -25.31
CA LEU A 112 8.26 1.80 -25.01
C LEU A 112 7.15 1.14 -25.85
N PRO A 113 7.23 -0.18 -26.12
CA PRO A 113 6.06 -0.93 -26.58
C PRO A 113 4.91 -0.72 -25.60
N GLY A 114 3.74 -0.31 -26.11
CA GLY A 114 2.58 0.07 -25.29
C GLY A 114 2.61 1.47 -24.68
N GLY A 115 3.67 2.25 -24.93
CA GLY A 115 3.79 3.66 -24.55
C GLY A 115 3.98 3.91 -23.05
N GLN A 116 4.23 5.19 -22.74
CA GLN A 116 4.21 5.73 -21.38
C GLN A 116 2.76 6.06 -21.01
N ARG A 117 2.30 5.63 -19.84
CA ARG A 117 0.95 5.85 -19.31
C ARG A 117 1.05 6.48 -17.93
N LEU A 118 0.85 7.79 -17.83
CA LEU A 118 0.95 8.50 -16.54
C LEU A 118 -0.14 8.06 -15.56
N GLY A 119 -1.38 7.87 -16.02
CA GLY A 119 -2.49 7.58 -15.11
C GLY A 119 -2.70 8.67 -14.05
N PRO A 120 -3.49 8.40 -12.99
CA PRO A 120 -3.73 9.37 -11.92
C PRO A 120 -2.45 9.62 -11.10
N THR A 121 -1.87 10.82 -11.21
CA THR A 121 -0.63 11.18 -10.51
C THR A 121 -0.60 12.65 -10.09
N MET A 122 0.24 12.96 -9.10
CA MET A 122 0.62 14.32 -8.70
C MET A 122 1.93 14.77 -9.34
N ASP A 123 2.63 13.89 -10.06
CA ASP A 123 3.82 14.26 -10.81
C ASP A 123 3.44 15.38 -11.77
N TYR A 124 4.24 16.44 -11.85
CA TYR A 124 4.02 17.63 -12.69
C TYR A 124 2.94 18.60 -12.21
N THR A 125 2.31 18.38 -11.05
CA THR A 125 1.45 19.39 -10.42
C THR A 125 2.29 20.49 -9.76
N HIS A 126 1.79 21.74 -9.78
CA HIS A 126 2.34 22.80 -8.94
C HIS A 126 1.91 22.58 -7.50
N ARG A 127 2.85 22.60 -6.56
CA ARG A 127 2.60 22.37 -5.12
C ARG A 127 2.06 23.63 -4.45
N LEU A 128 0.90 24.10 -4.90
CA LEU A 128 0.18 25.23 -4.33
C LEU A 128 -1.07 24.70 -3.63
N LEU A 129 -1.43 25.30 -2.49
CA LEU A 129 -2.72 25.00 -1.85
C LEU A 129 -3.84 25.49 -2.77
N ASP A 130 -4.79 24.62 -3.05
CA ASP A 130 -5.97 24.96 -3.82
C ASP A 130 -6.92 25.79 -2.94
N PRO A 131 -7.17 27.08 -3.25
CA PRO A 131 -8.08 27.92 -2.47
C PRO A 131 -9.53 27.43 -2.51
N ASP A 132 -9.92 26.69 -3.55
CA ASP A 132 -11.29 26.21 -3.75
C ASP A 132 -11.54 24.86 -3.05
N ALA A 133 -10.49 24.18 -2.55
CA ALA A 133 -10.61 22.87 -1.90
C ALA A 133 -11.47 22.87 -0.62
N ALA A 134 -11.74 24.04 -0.04
CA ALA A 134 -12.62 24.17 1.13
C ALA A 134 -14.11 24.16 0.77
N ASP A 135 -14.47 24.40 -0.50
CA ASP A 135 -15.86 24.43 -0.95
C ASP A 135 -16.23 23.13 -1.68
N PRO A 136 -17.00 22.22 -1.04
CA PRO A 136 -17.45 20.99 -1.69
C PRO A 136 -18.39 21.25 -2.89
N ALA A 137 -18.96 22.45 -3.03
CA ALA A 137 -19.81 22.85 -4.14
C ALA A 137 -19.01 23.44 -5.33
N ALA A 138 -17.77 23.90 -5.12
CA ALA A 138 -16.90 24.37 -6.19
C ALA A 138 -16.52 23.26 -7.19
N GLY A 139 -16.78 22.00 -6.82
CA GLY A 139 -16.37 20.83 -7.59
C GLY A 139 -14.87 20.59 -7.47
N HIS A 140 -14.40 19.45 -7.96
CA HIS A 140 -12.96 19.27 -8.12
C HIS A 140 -12.53 20.22 -9.22
N SER A 141 -11.66 21.18 -8.91
CA SER A 141 -11.03 22.09 -9.85
C SER A 141 -10.24 21.29 -10.89
N ALA A 142 -10.94 20.78 -11.91
CA ALA A 142 -10.27 20.37 -13.14
C ALA A 142 -9.54 21.61 -13.65
N PRO A 143 -8.27 21.49 -14.10
CA PRO A 143 -7.55 22.62 -14.66
C PRO A 143 -8.44 23.36 -15.68
N PRO A 144 -8.59 24.69 -15.58
CA PRO A 144 -9.65 25.46 -16.26
C PRO A 144 -9.62 25.38 -17.79
N ASP A 145 -8.54 24.85 -18.38
CA ASP A 145 -8.30 24.75 -19.82
C ASP A 145 -8.25 23.32 -20.37
N LEU A 146 -8.68 22.32 -19.59
CA LEU A 146 -8.80 20.96 -20.11
C LEU A 146 -10.24 20.75 -20.59
N ASP A 147 -10.38 20.46 -21.89
CA ASP A 147 -11.61 19.88 -22.44
C ASP A 147 -12.10 18.76 -21.51
N PRO A 148 -13.43 18.59 -21.34
CA PRO A 148 -13.96 17.48 -20.56
C PRO A 148 -13.23 16.21 -21.00
N PRO A 149 -12.73 15.38 -20.07
CA PRO A 149 -11.87 14.27 -20.43
C PRO A 149 -12.61 13.50 -21.52
N GLU A 150 -12.05 13.48 -22.73
CA GLU A 150 -12.56 12.59 -23.77
C GLU A 150 -12.71 11.24 -23.08
N PRO A 151 -13.87 10.56 -23.21
CA PRO A 151 -14.05 9.26 -22.61
C PRO A 151 -12.82 8.47 -22.96
N THR A 152 -11.99 8.17 -21.95
CA THR A 152 -10.74 7.47 -22.16
C THR A 152 -11.15 6.26 -22.98
N PRO A 153 -10.58 5.98 -24.16
CA PRO A 153 -11.05 4.85 -24.94
C PRO A 153 -10.89 3.58 -24.09
N GLN A 154 -11.94 3.22 -23.36
CA GLN A 154 -12.18 1.89 -22.83
C GLN A 154 -12.60 0.95 -23.97
N ALA A 155 -12.67 1.47 -25.19
CA ALA A 155 -12.81 0.77 -26.45
C ALA A 155 -11.90 1.53 -27.43
N GLN A 156 -10.74 1.07 -27.88
CA GLN A 156 -10.37 -0.24 -28.39
C GLN A 156 -8.91 -0.49 -28.01
N ALA A 157 -8.65 -1.10 -26.86
CA ALA A 157 -7.32 -1.63 -26.60
C ALA A 157 -7.21 -2.92 -27.43
N THR A 158 -6.68 -2.82 -28.65
CA THR A 158 -5.87 -3.92 -29.17
C THR A 158 -4.94 -4.34 -28.03
N PRO A 159 -4.77 -5.63 -27.71
CA PRO A 159 -3.86 -6.05 -26.66
C PRO A 159 -2.45 -5.63 -27.03
N THR A 160 -2.07 -4.39 -26.70
CA THR A 160 -0.72 -3.92 -26.88
C THR A 160 0.04 -4.57 -25.76
N SER A 161 0.86 -5.56 -26.12
CA SER A 161 1.81 -6.18 -25.21
C SER A 161 2.50 -5.08 -24.39
N LEU A 162 2.44 -5.20 -23.06
CA LEU A 162 3.10 -4.31 -22.12
C LEU A 162 4.33 -5.04 -21.55
N PRO A 163 5.38 -5.29 -22.35
CA PRO A 163 6.54 -6.00 -21.85
C PRO A 163 7.16 -5.24 -20.66
N ARG A 164 7.64 -6.02 -19.70
CA ARG A 164 8.44 -5.50 -18.58
C ARG A 164 9.75 -4.96 -19.15
N VAL A 165 10.15 -3.76 -18.72
CA VAL A 165 11.40 -3.13 -19.17
C VAL A 165 12.60 -4.03 -18.87
N MET A 166 12.62 -4.69 -17.70
CA MET A 166 13.67 -5.66 -17.35
C MET A 166 13.72 -6.83 -18.35
N ALA A 167 12.58 -7.31 -18.85
CA ALA A 167 12.57 -8.38 -19.85
C ALA A 167 13.15 -7.91 -21.21
N MET A 168 12.96 -6.64 -21.57
CA MET A 168 13.57 -6.06 -22.77
C MET A 168 15.10 -5.97 -22.60
N LEU A 169 15.57 -5.45 -21.47
CA LEU A 169 17.01 -5.38 -21.17
C LEU A 169 17.65 -6.76 -21.11
N GLY A 170 16.95 -7.76 -20.55
CA GLY A 170 17.43 -9.14 -20.50
C GLY A 170 17.52 -9.79 -21.89
N ALA A 171 16.60 -9.48 -22.80
CA ALA A 171 16.65 -9.97 -24.19
C ALA A 171 17.89 -9.45 -24.95
N ASP A 172 18.36 -8.24 -24.59
CA ASP A 172 19.58 -7.64 -25.12
C ASP A 172 20.84 -8.00 -24.31
N ALA A 173 20.72 -8.92 -23.35
CA ALA A 173 21.78 -9.33 -22.42
C ALA A 173 22.44 -8.16 -21.63
N LEU A 174 21.65 -7.10 -21.37
CA LEU A 174 22.10 -5.93 -20.61
C LEU A 174 21.95 -6.10 -19.09
N ILE A 175 21.19 -7.10 -18.66
CA ILE A 175 21.00 -7.46 -17.26
C ILE A 175 20.97 -8.99 -17.09
N GLU A 176 21.34 -9.45 -15.91
CA GLU A 176 21.15 -10.84 -15.49
C GLU A 176 19.65 -11.12 -15.25
N PRO A 177 19.14 -12.30 -15.62
CA PRO A 177 17.75 -12.67 -15.38
C PRO A 177 17.48 -12.92 -13.88
N ASP A 178 16.28 -12.53 -13.44
CA ASP A 178 15.77 -12.90 -12.12
C ASP A 178 15.64 -14.43 -12.03
N GLY A 179 16.41 -15.10 -11.18
CA GLY A 179 16.27 -16.55 -10.96
C GLY A 179 17.51 -17.28 -10.44
N GLU A 180 18.71 -16.74 -10.67
CA GLU A 180 19.95 -17.36 -10.15
C GLU A 180 20.02 -17.35 -8.62
N ALA A 181 19.27 -16.45 -7.95
CA ALA A 181 19.16 -16.40 -6.49
C ALA A 181 18.23 -17.47 -5.86
N LEU A 182 17.54 -18.30 -6.66
CA LEU A 182 16.84 -19.51 -6.20
C LEU A 182 17.72 -20.77 -6.29
N MET A 183 18.99 -20.61 -6.67
CA MET A 183 19.99 -21.67 -6.63
C MET A 183 20.67 -21.69 -5.26
N GLN A 184 20.90 -22.89 -4.74
CA GLN A 184 21.82 -23.09 -3.62
C GLN A 184 23.23 -22.58 -3.99
N PRO A 185 24.11 -22.30 -3.02
CA PRO A 185 25.50 -21.88 -3.29
C PRO A 185 26.31 -22.87 -4.15
N ASP A 186 25.83 -24.10 -4.31
CA ASP A 186 26.39 -25.17 -5.14
C ASP A 186 25.70 -25.33 -6.51
N GLY A 187 24.74 -24.46 -6.85
CA GLY A 187 24.10 -24.42 -8.17
C GLY A 187 22.87 -25.33 -8.34
N GLU A 188 22.35 -25.94 -7.28
CA GLU A 188 21.11 -26.72 -7.38
C GLU A 188 19.86 -25.86 -7.15
N ALA A 189 18.92 -25.93 -8.09
CA ALA A 189 17.59 -25.37 -7.91
C ALA A 189 16.88 -26.12 -6.77
N LEU A 190 16.38 -25.41 -5.76
CA LEU A 190 15.50 -26.00 -4.75
C LEU A 190 14.15 -26.29 -5.42
N ILE A 191 14.05 -27.39 -6.17
CA ILE A 191 12.78 -27.89 -6.70
C ILE A 191 12.33 -29.00 -5.75
N GLN A 192 11.20 -28.78 -5.09
CA GLN A 192 10.56 -29.79 -4.26
C GLN A 192 10.12 -30.98 -5.13
N PRO A 193 9.88 -32.17 -4.55
CA PRO A 193 9.48 -33.37 -5.32
C PRO A 193 8.23 -33.20 -6.19
N ASP A 194 7.42 -32.16 -5.93
CA ASP A 194 6.22 -31.78 -6.67
C ASP A 194 6.49 -30.80 -7.83
N GLY A 195 7.75 -30.42 -8.07
CA GLY A 195 8.14 -29.47 -9.12
C GLY A 195 8.09 -28.00 -8.71
N ASN A 196 7.72 -27.68 -7.47
CA ASN A 196 7.59 -26.30 -7.00
C ASN A 196 8.82 -25.81 -6.24
N PRO A 197 9.16 -24.52 -6.27
CA PRO A 197 10.17 -23.97 -5.36
C PRO A 197 9.73 -24.12 -3.89
N PRO A 198 10.66 -24.15 -2.92
CA PRO A 198 10.32 -24.12 -1.50
C PRO A 198 9.52 -22.84 -1.17
N PRO A 199 8.60 -22.90 -0.20
CA PRO A 199 7.91 -21.71 0.24
C PRO A 199 8.92 -20.67 0.76
N PRO A 200 8.70 -19.37 0.49
CA PRO A 200 9.57 -18.34 1.02
C PRO A 200 9.51 -18.31 2.54
N ALA A 201 10.64 -18.01 3.19
CA ALA A 201 10.66 -17.76 4.62
C ALA A 201 9.72 -16.61 5.01
N ASP A 202 9.11 -16.70 6.20
CA ASP A 202 8.05 -15.79 6.67
C ASP A 202 8.37 -15.20 8.06
N LEU A 203 8.68 -13.89 8.07
CA LEU A 203 8.91 -13.05 9.26
C LEU A 203 7.74 -13.08 10.26
N THR A 204 6.53 -13.42 9.80
CA THR A 204 5.35 -13.43 10.67
C THR A 204 5.17 -14.75 11.41
N MET A 205 5.96 -15.76 11.05
CA MET A 205 5.96 -17.08 11.67
C MET A 205 7.26 -17.36 12.43
N ALA A 206 8.39 -16.79 12.01
CA ALA A 206 9.69 -16.95 12.65
C ALA A 206 10.40 -15.60 12.83
N PRO A 207 11.14 -15.42 13.95
CA PRO A 207 11.90 -14.19 14.17
C PRO A 207 13.00 -14.01 13.13
N LEU A 208 13.32 -12.75 12.83
CA LEU A 208 14.34 -12.40 11.85
C LEU A 208 15.75 -12.63 12.41
N GLY A 209 16.52 -13.50 11.76
CA GLY A 209 17.96 -13.70 12.01
C GLY A 209 18.82 -13.01 10.94
N PHE A 210 20.03 -12.60 11.33
CA PHE A 210 21.00 -11.97 10.41
C PHE A 210 22.19 -12.90 10.14
N PRO A 211 22.69 -12.96 8.89
CA PRO A 211 22.18 -12.25 7.70
C PRO A 211 20.84 -12.83 7.20
N ALA A 212 19.90 -11.95 6.85
CA ALA A 212 18.57 -12.36 6.40
C ALA A 212 18.56 -12.65 4.88
N PRO A 213 17.92 -13.72 4.39
CA PRO A 213 17.74 -13.99 2.96
C PRO A 213 16.90 -12.91 2.27
N ARG A 214 17.07 -12.77 0.94
CA ARG A 214 16.39 -11.73 0.13
C ARG A 214 14.88 -11.71 0.34
N ALA A 215 14.23 -12.88 0.39
CA ALA A 215 12.78 -12.97 0.60
C ALA A 215 12.32 -12.31 1.92
N LEU A 216 13.01 -12.59 3.04
CA LEU A 216 12.70 -11.95 4.32
C LEU A 216 12.99 -10.45 4.31
N ARG A 217 14.06 -10.02 3.65
CA ARG A 217 14.36 -8.58 3.50
C ARG A 217 13.26 -7.87 2.71
N LEU A 218 12.81 -8.44 1.60
CA LEU A 218 11.70 -7.88 0.81
C LEU A 218 10.39 -7.87 1.60
N GLN A 219 10.09 -8.92 2.35
CA GLN A 219 8.92 -8.97 3.23
C GLN A 219 8.98 -7.90 4.32
N ALA A 220 10.16 -7.68 4.93
CA ALA A 220 10.36 -6.64 5.93
C ALA A 220 10.22 -5.24 5.32
N LEU A 221 10.84 -4.98 4.16
CA LEU A 221 10.75 -3.70 3.45
C LEU A 221 9.31 -3.36 3.06
N ALA A 222 8.54 -4.34 2.56
CA ALA A 222 7.14 -4.13 2.21
C ALA A 222 6.24 -3.72 3.39
N ARG A 223 6.71 -3.92 4.63
CA ARG A 223 6.00 -3.60 5.88
C ARG A 223 6.65 -2.45 6.65
N GLY A 224 7.75 -1.90 6.13
CA GLY A 224 8.53 -0.84 6.76
C GLY A 224 7.81 0.50 6.68
N ASP A 225 8.15 1.40 7.60
CA ASP A 225 7.66 2.77 7.55
C ASP A 225 8.15 3.47 6.28
N GLU A 226 7.22 4.10 5.55
CA GLU A 226 7.50 4.78 4.28
C GLU A 226 8.47 5.97 4.45
N GLY A 227 8.47 6.65 5.61
CA GLY A 227 9.34 7.80 5.85
C GLY A 227 10.78 7.44 6.22
N PHE A 228 10.99 6.23 6.74
CA PHE A 228 12.29 5.72 7.16
C PHE A 228 13.10 5.10 6.00
N LEU A 229 12.43 4.41 5.07
CA LEU A 229 13.07 3.75 3.91
C LEU A 229 13.47 4.74 2.82
#